data_AF-A0A964TH65-F1
#
_entry.id   AF-A0A964TH65-F1
#
_cell.length_a   1.000
_cell.length_b   1.000
_cell.length_c   1.000
_cell.angle_alpha   90.00
_cell.angle_beta   90.00
_cell.angle_gamma   90.00
#
_symmetry.space_group_name_H-M   'P 1'
#
loop_
_entity.id
_entity.type
_entity.pdbx_description
1 polymer ?
#
loop_
_entity_poly.entity_id
_entity_poly.type
_entity_poly.pdbx_seq_one_letter_code
_entity_poly.pdbx_strand_id
1 'polypeptide(L)'
;MRLHLHNPSSLAHLSDLRARLRVQLAVTDPPGYGPREGEALVEALLVVVRRMDEGAISPLQAARFFARYHVPGFSFGRWLRDMVDEGVYVGAPPDAAPLNHAA
;
A
#
# COMPACT_ATOMS: atom_id res chain seq x y z
N MET A 1 -4.78 -11.37 -10.04
CA MET A 1 -5.23 -11.73 -8.68
C MET A 1 -5.73 -10.46 -8.00
N ARG A 2 -6.96 -10.45 -7.48
CA ARG A 2 -7.52 -9.32 -6.71
C ARG A 2 -7.24 -9.56 -5.23
N LEU A 3 -6.73 -8.55 -4.55
CA LEU A 3 -6.55 -8.53 -3.10
C LEU A 3 -7.59 -7.59 -2.51
N HIS A 4 -8.12 -7.94 -1.34
CA HIS A 4 -9.01 -7.08 -0.55
C HIS A 4 -8.61 -7.13 0.92
N LEU A 5 -8.90 -6.07 1.66
CA LEU A 5 -8.68 -6.04 3.11
C LEU A 5 -9.60 -7.06 3.79
N HIS A 6 -9.02 -7.91 4.63
CA HIS A 6 -9.78 -8.84 5.47
C HIS A 6 -10.64 -8.07 6.47
N ASN A 7 -10.08 -7.01 7.07
CA ASN A 7 -10.84 -6.09 7.93
C ASN A 7 -10.75 -4.65 7.37
N PRO A 8 -11.75 -4.18 6.60
CA PRO A 8 -11.72 -2.85 5.98
C PRO A 8 -11.82 -1.70 6.98
N SER A 9 -12.21 -1.97 8.24
CA SER A 9 -12.20 -0.96 9.30
C SER A 9 -10.81 -0.77 9.93
N SER A 10 -9.89 -1.70 9.69
CA SER A 10 -8.52 -1.62 10.20
C SER A 10 -7.67 -0.71 9.33
N LEU A 11 -6.99 0.24 9.96
CA LEU A 11 -5.98 1.11 9.35
C LEU A 11 -4.56 0.79 9.84
N ALA A 12 -4.37 -0.38 10.45
CA ALA A 12 -3.11 -0.79 11.06
C ALA A 12 -2.00 -0.91 10.02
N HIS A 13 -2.30 -1.47 8.83
CA HIS A 13 -1.34 -1.62 7.73
C HIS A 13 -0.90 -0.27 7.16
N LEU A 14 -1.79 0.73 7.10
CA LEU A 14 -1.42 2.09 6.70
C LEU A 14 -0.54 2.77 7.75
N SER A 15 -0.79 2.51 9.03
CA SER A 15 0.05 3.03 10.12
C SER A 15 1.45 2.41 10.11
N ASP A 16 1.53 1.08 9.92
CA ASP A 16 2.80 0.36 9.72
C ASP A 16 3.56 0.89 8.50
N LEU A 17 2.88 1.01 7.35
CA LEU A 17 3.46 1.52 6.12
C LEU A 17 4.02 2.94 6.31
N ARG A 18 3.26 3.83 6.95
CA ARG A 18 3.71 5.20 7.26
C ARG A 18 4.99 5.18 8.09
N ALA A 19 5.03 4.36 9.15
CA ALA A 19 6.19 4.26 10.03
C ALA A 19 7.42 3.75 9.28
N ARG A 20 7.28 2.69 8.47
CA ARG A 20 8.37 2.14 7.66
C ARG A 20 8.90 3.17 6.67
N LEU A 21 8.03 3.85 5.92
CA LEU A 21 8.44 4.84 4.92
C LEU A 21 9.19 6.02 5.55
N ARG A 22 8.70 6.54 6.69
CA ARG A 22 9.38 7.63 7.41
C ARG A 22 10.77 7.23 7.88
N VAL A 23 10.94 6.02 8.42
CA VAL A 23 12.26 5.52 8.84
C VAL A 23 13.21 5.45 7.65
N GLN A 24 12.77 4.88 6.52
CA GLN A 24 13.63 4.75 5.34
C GLN A 24 14.04 6.10 4.74
N LEU A 25 13.12 7.07 4.70
CA LEU A 25 13.42 8.41 4.21
C LEU A 25 14.33 9.20 5.15
N ALA A 26 14.19 9.02 6.47
CA ALA A 26 15.05 9.67 7.47
C ALA A 26 16.50 9.14 7.43
N VAL A 27 16.68 7.84 7.15
CA VAL A 27 18.01 7.21 7.09
C VAL A 27 18.78 7.60 5.83
N THR A 28 18.08 7.85 4.72
CA THR A 28 18.75 7.95 3.41
C THR A 28 19.18 9.38 3.03
N ASP A 29 18.80 10.40 3.81
CA ASP A 29 18.98 11.84 3.52
C ASP A 29 19.11 12.14 2.01
N PRO A 30 18.09 11.78 1.19
CA PRO A 30 18.25 11.80 -0.25
C PRO A 30 18.47 13.25 -0.71
N PRO A 31 19.51 13.54 -1.51
CA PRO A 31 19.76 14.91 -1.96
C PRO A 31 18.54 15.44 -2.71
N GLY A 32 17.90 16.47 -2.17
CA GLY A 32 16.72 17.12 -2.73
C GLY A 32 15.39 16.87 -2.01
N TYR A 33 15.37 16.08 -0.93
CA TYR A 33 14.17 15.91 -0.08
C TYR A 33 14.37 16.54 1.28
N GLY A 34 13.81 17.74 1.49
CA GLY A 34 13.68 18.29 2.83
C GLY A 34 12.64 17.49 3.65
N PRO A 35 12.57 17.73 4.97
CA PRO A 35 11.63 17.03 5.85
C PRO A 35 10.16 17.14 5.42
N ARG A 36 9.77 18.26 4.78
CA ARG A 36 8.40 18.48 4.28
C ARG A 36 8.11 17.68 3.02
N GLU A 37 9.06 17.61 2.10
CA GLU A 37 8.98 16.86 0.86
C GLU A 37 8.92 15.35 1.13
N GLY A 38 9.69 14.88 2.12
CA GLY A 38 9.64 13.50 2.59
C GLY A 38 8.25 13.12 3.12
N GLU A 39 7.67 13.97 3.97
CA GLU A 39 6.33 13.73 4.51
C GLU A 39 5.25 13.79 3.41
N ALA A 40 5.34 14.72 2.46
CA ALA A 40 4.43 14.78 1.33
C ALA A 40 4.51 13.52 0.45
N LEU A 41 5.71 12.96 0.27
CA LEU A 41 5.88 11.69 -0.44
C LEU A 41 5.26 10.52 0.32
N VAL A 42 5.42 10.45 1.65
CA VAL A 42 4.79 9.43 2.48
C VAL A 42 3.27 9.47 2.30
N GLU A 43 2.65 10.64 2.43
CA GLU A 43 1.21 10.78 2.25
C GLU A 43 0.74 10.39 0.84
N ALA A 44 1.50 10.76 -0.20
CA ALA A 44 1.19 10.35 -1.57
C ALA A 44 1.21 8.82 -1.75
N LEU A 45 2.19 8.13 -1.16
CA LEU A 45 2.28 6.67 -1.21
C LEU A 45 1.20 5.98 -0.38
N LEU A 46 0.80 6.54 0.75
CA LEU A 46 -0.36 6.06 1.52
C LEU A 46 -1.66 6.17 0.74
N VAL A 47 -1.85 7.26 -0.03
CA VAL A 47 -3.02 7.42 -0.92
C VAL A 47 -3.04 6.32 -1.98
N VAL A 48 -1.88 5.94 -2.55
CA VAL A 48 -1.79 4.83 -3.51
C VAL A 48 -2.31 3.53 -2.89
N VAL A 49 -1.91 3.22 -1.65
CA VAL A 49 -2.38 2.01 -0.95
C VAL A 49 -3.87 2.10 -0.61
N ARG A 50 -4.38 3.25 -0.19
CA ARG A 50 -5.83 3.43 0.01
C ARG A 50 -6.63 3.17 -1.27
N ARG A 51 -6.18 3.70 -2.42
CA ARG A 51 -6.84 3.43 -3.71
C ARG A 51 -6.76 1.95 -4.09
N MET A 52 -5.72 1.23 -3.65
CA MET A 52 -5.64 -0.22 -3.82
C MET A 52 -6.62 -0.93 -2.89
N ASP A 53 -6.73 -0.51 -1.63
CA ASP A 53 -7.67 -1.06 -0.64
C ASP A 53 -9.13 -0.92 -1.10
N GLU A 54 -9.46 0.20 -1.74
CA GLU A 54 -10.75 0.50 -2.36
C GLU A 54 -10.99 -0.26 -3.68
N GLY A 55 -9.98 -0.99 -4.18
CA GLY A 55 -10.03 -1.68 -5.47
C GLY A 55 -10.00 -0.75 -6.69
N ALA A 56 -9.79 0.55 -6.50
CA ALA A 56 -9.70 1.53 -7.58
C ALA A 56 -8.43 1.35 -8.44
N ILE A 57 -7.38 0.79 -7.86
CA ILE A 57 -6.19 0.34 -8.60
C ILE A 57 -5.77 -1.07 -8.19
N SER A 58 -5.14 -1.78 -9.12
CA SER A 58 -4.57 -3.11 -8.85
C SER A 58 -3.25 -3.04 -8.08
N PRO A 59 -2.85 -4.13 -7.38
CA PRO A 59 -1.52 -4.20 -6.74
C PRO A 59 -0.35 -3.96 -7.70
N LEU A 60 -0.50 -4.37 -8.98
CA LEU A 60 0.50 -4.10 -10.00
C LEU A 60 0.61 -2.60 -10.33
N GLN A 61 -0.52 -1.89 -10.39
CA GLN A 61 -0.51 -0.44 -10.58
C GLN A 61 0.10 0.27 -9.36
N ALA A 62 -0.25 -0.14 -8.14
CA ALA A 62 0.37 0.38 -6.92
C ALA A 62 1.91 0.17 -6.95
N ALA A 63 2.37 -1.03 -7.27
CA ALA A 63 3.80 -1.33 -7.39
C ALA A 63 4.54 -0.41 -8.38
N ARG A 64 3.91 -0.07 -9.51
CA ARG A 64 4.47 0.87 -10.49
C ARG A 64 4.59 2.29 -9.95
N PHE A 65 3.63 2.75 -9.12
CA PHE A 65 3.74 4.04 -8.44
C PHE A 65 4.92 4.05 -7.48
N PHE A 66 5.05 3.03 -6.62
CA PHE A 66 6.18 2.93 -5.69
C PHE A 66 7.53 2.88 -6.42
N ALA A 67 7.62 2.17 -7.54
CA ALA A 67 8.83 2.11 -8.35
C ALA A 67 9.23 3.47 -8.95
N ARG A 68 8.25 4.33 -9.27
CA ARG A 68 8.51 5.67 -9.82
C ARG A 68 9.11 6.63 -8.81
N TYR A 69 8.69 6.55 -7.55
CA TYR A 69 9.17 7.44 -6.50
C TYR A 69 10.45 6.95 -5.80
N HIS A 70 10.78 5.66 -5.95
CA HIS A 70 12.00 5.04 -5.45
C HIS A 70 12.35 5.45 -4.00
N VAL A 71 11.69 4.80 -3.03
CA VAL A 71 12.05 4.95 -1.61
C VAL A 71 13.19 3.99 -1.29
N PRO A 72 14.41 4.48 -1.00
CA PRO A 72 15.54 3.61 -0.74
C PRO A 72 15.28 2.73 0.49
N GLY A 73 15.73 1.48 0.46
CA GLY A 73 15.52 0.52 1.56
C GLY A 73 14.08 0.03 1.72
N PHE A 74 13.12 0.52 0.93
CA PHE A 74 11.74 0.06 0.93
C PHE A 74 11.40 -0.75 -0.34
N SER A 75 10.65 -1.84 -0.17
CA SER A 75 10.12 -2.63 -1.29
C SER A 75 8.62 -2.87 -1.09
N PHE A 76 7.81 -2.28 -1.97
CA PHE A 76 6.36 -2.47 -1.94
C PHE A 76 5.97 -3.94 -2.11
N GLY A 77 6.65 -4.68 -3.00
CA GLY A 77 6.35 -6.10 -3.23
C GLY A 77 6.65 -6.97 -2.01
N ARG A 78 7.71 -6.64 -1.24
CA ARG A 78 8.01 -7.32 0.02
C ARG A 78 6.97 -6.98 1.08
N TRP A 79 6.68 -5.70 1.28
CA TRP A 79 5.67 -5.26 2.23
C TRP A 79 4.29 -5.88 1.94
N LEU A 80 3.86 -5.90 0.67
CA LEU A 80 2.59 -6.49 0.28
C LEU A 80 2.55 -8.00 0.56
N ARG A 81 3.66 -8.72 0.40
CA ARG A 81 3.75 -10.13 0.76
C ARG A 81 3.60 -10.32 2.27
N ASP A 82 4.31 -9.54 3.08
CA ASP A 82 4.18 -9.58 4.54
C ASP A 82 2.71 -9.37 4.96
N MET A 83 2.02 -8.39 4.36
CA MET A 83 0.60 -8.13 4.64
C MET A 83 -0.34 -9.28 4.21
N VAL A 84 -0.01 -10.02 3.16
CA VAL A 84 -0.77 -11.23 2.77
C VAL A 84 -0.50 -12.36 3.75
N ASP A 85 0.75 -12.57 4.13
CA ASP A 85 1.16 -13.63 5.06
C ASP A 85 0.58 -13.40 6.47
N GLU A 86 0.46 -12.15 6.89
CA GLU A 86 -0.19 -11.72 8.13
C GLU A 86 -1.74 -11.76 8.05
N GLY A 87 -2.31 -12.05 6.88
CA GLY A 87 -3.77 -12.13 6.69
C GLY A 87 -4.48 -10.77 6.66
N VAL A 88 -3.74 -9.67 6.45
CA VAL A 88 -4.31 -8.32 6.25
C VAL A 88 -5.01 -8.24 4.90
N TYR A 89 -4.33 -8.72 3.85
CA TYR A 89 -4.92 -8.88 2.53
C TYR A 89 -5.24 -10.33 2.25
N VAL A 90 -6.43 -10.57 1.73
CA VAL A 90 -6.87 -11.88 1.28
C VAL A 90 -7.16 -11.86 -0.22
N GLY A 91 -6.83 -12.95 -0.89
CA GLY A 91 -7.19 -13.14 -2.30
C GLY A 91 -8.71 -13.26 -2.43
N ALA A 92 -9.31 -12.54 -3.38
CA ALA A 92 -10.68 -12.86 -3.77
C ALA A 92 -10.68 -14.28 -4.36
N PRO A 93 -11.55 -15.20 -3.90
CA PRO A 93 -11.68 -16.50 -4.53
C PRO A 93 -12.05 -16.30 -6.00
N PRO A 94 -11.59 -17.19 -6.91
CA PRO A 94 -11.82 -17.04 -8.34
C PRO A 94 -13.31 -16.98 -8.74
N ASP A 95 -14.23 -17.41 -7.86
CA ASP A 95 -15.69 -17.47 -8.09
C ASP A 95 -16.52 -16.48 -7.26
N ALA A 96 -15.94 -15.39 -6.74
CA ALA A 96 -16.75 -14.31 -6.16
C ALA A 96 -17.50 -13.54 -7.27
N ALA A 97 -18.56 -14.15 -7.81
CA ALA A 97 -19.56 -13.48 -8.61
C ALA A 97 -20.16 -12.30 -7.80
N PRO A 98 -20.54 -11.19 -8.44
CA PRO A 98 -21.22 -10.11 -7.75
C PRO A 98 -22.53 -10.67 -7.16
N LEU A 99 -22.68 -10.59 -5.84
CA LEU A 99 -23.96 -10.77 -5.17
C LEU A 99 -24.89 -9.64 -5.64
N ASN A 100 -25.53 -9.86 -6.80
CA ASN A 100 -26.70 -9.10 -7.21
C ASN A 100 -27.83 -9.44 -6.23
N HIS A 101 -27.90 -8.70 -5.12
CA HIS A 101 -29.16 -8.57 -4.39
C HIS A 101 -30.11 -7.74 -5.24
N ALA A 102 -30.82 -8.42 -6.15
CA ALA A 102 -32.09 -7.94 -6.64
C ALA A 102 -33.14 -8.26 -5.56
N ALA A 103 -33.75 -7.21 -5.01
CA ALA A 103 -35.02 -7.25 -4.30
C ALA A 103 -35.94 -6.21 -4.97
#